data_AF-A0A348TQ71-F1
#
_entry.id   AF-A0A348TQ71-F1
#
_cell.length_a   1.000
_cell.length_b   1.000
_cell.length_c   1.000
_cell.angle_alpha   90.00
_cell.angle_beta   90.00
_cell.angle_gamma   90.00
#
_symmetry.space_group_name_H-M   'P 1'
#
loop_
_entity.id
_entity.type
_entity.pdbx_description
1 polymer ?
#
loop_
_entity_poly.entity_id
_entity_poly.type
_entity_poly.pdbx_seq_one_letter_code
_entity_poly.pdbx_strand_id
1 'polypeptide(L)' 'MQYHPLTNVHPEAKIGKGTVIEPFATIHKDVVIGDNCWIGPNVVLFDG' A
#
# COMPACT_ATOMS: atom_id res chain seq x y z
N MET A 1 1.24 -10.44 4.28
CA MET A 1 1.47 -9.16 3.57
C MET A 1 2.24 -9.53 2.34
N GLN A 2 1.66 -9.29 1.17
CA GLN A 2 2.26 -9.68 -0.11
C GLN A 2 2.59 -8.38 -0.84
N TYR A 3 3.85 -7.96 -0.75
CA TYR A 3 4.35 -6.82 -1.52
C TYR A 3 4.89 -7.35 -2.85
N HIS A 4 4.45 -6.76 -3.95
CA HIS A 4 5.13 -6.97 -5.22
C HIS A 4 6.46 -6.19 -5.21
N PRO A 5 7.56 -6.70 -5.79
CA PRO A 5 8.86 -5.99 -5.85
C PRO A 5 8.82 -4.59 -6.49
N LEU A 6 7.72 -4.23 -7.15
CA LEU A 6 7.53 -2.98 -7.88
C LEU A 6 6.59 -2.01 -7.16
N THR A 7 6.25 -2.26 -5.90
CA THR A 7 5.48 -1.33 -5.07
C THR A 7 6.39 -0.31 -4.39
N ASN A 8 5.94 0.93 -4.28
CA ASN A 8 6.61 1.97 -3.49
C ASN A 8 5.80 2.25 -2.22
N VAL A 9 6.21 1.67 -1.09
CA VAL A 9 5.50 1.81 0.19
C VAL A 9 6.41 2.51 1.19
N HIS A 10 5.98 3.66 1.69
CA HIS A 10 6.71 4.37 2.73
C HIS A 10 6.79 3.49 4.00
N PRO A 11 7.95 3.39 4.68
CA PRO A 11 8.13 2.48 5.83
C PRO A 11 7.23 2.78 7.04
N GLU A 12 6.71 4.01 7.14
CA GLU A 12 5.79 4.42 8.21
C GLU A 12 4.31 4.21 7.87
N ALA A 13 3.97 3.85 6.63
CA ALA A 13 2.60 3.55 6.24
C ALA A 13 2.10 2.31 7.01
N LYS A 14 0.86 2.35 7.48
CA LYS A 14 0.25 1.26 8.26
C LYS A 14 -0.60 0.41 7.34
N ILE A 15 -0.13 -0.81 7.05
CA ILE A 15 -0.82 -1.73 6.15
C ILE A 15 -1.40 -2.89 6.96
N GLY A 16 -2.70 -3.09 6.88
CA GLY A 16 -3.41 -4.17 7.54
C GLY A 16 -2.99 -5.56 7.07
N LYS A 17 -3.33 -6.57 7.88
CA LYS A 17 -3.10 -7.98 7.58
C LYS A 17 -3.98 -8.42 6.40
N GLY A 18 -3.46 -9.33 5.58
CA GLY A 18 -4.20 -9.85 4.42
C GLY A 18 -4.32 -8.85 3.25
N THR A 19 -3.80 -7.63 3.38
CA THR A 19 -3.83 -6.64 2.31
C THR A 19 -2.88 -7.00 1.18
N VAL A 20 -3.37 -6.83 -0.05
CA VAL A 20 -2.65 -7.05 -1.31
C VAL A 20 -2.37 -5.70 -1.95
N ILE A 21 -1.12 -5.49 -2.37
CA ILE A 21 -0.70 -4.28 -3.06
C ILE A 21 -0.06 -4.68 -4.39
N GLU A 22 -0.74 -4.35 -5.46
CA GLU A 22 -0.36 -4.65 -6.84
C GLU A 22 0.80 -3.76 -7.32
N PRO A 23 1.55 -4.18 -8.37
CA PRO A 23 2.69 -3.43 -8.91
C PRO A 23 2.40 -1.95 -9.19
N PHE A 24 3.43 -1.11 -9.02
CA PHE A 24 3.41 0.33 -9.32
C PHE A 24 2.49 1.17 -8.43
N ALA A 25 1.86 0.57 -7.41
CA ALA A 25 1.18 1.33 -6.37
C ALA A 25 2.21 2.12 -5.53
N THR A 26 1.85 3.37 -5.20
CA THR A 26 2.64 4.26 -4.33
C THR A 26 1.84 4.65 -3.10
N ILE A 27 2.40 4.39 -1.91
CA ILE A 27 1.76 4.61 -0.62
C ILE A 27 2.62 5.55 0.22
N HIS A 28 2.10 6.74 0.53
CA HIS A 28 2.80 7.79 1.28
C HIS A 28 2.83 7.53 2.80
N LYS A 29 3.65 8.33 3.50
CA LYS A 29 4.01 8.17 4.91
C LYS A 29 2.83 7.97 5.87
N ASP A 30 1.78 8.78 5.73
CA ASP A 30 0.70 8.87 6.71
C ASP A 30 -0.53 8.01 6.35
N VAL A 31 -0.39 7.11 5.37
CA VAL A 31 -1.50 6.27 4.92
C VAL A 31 -1.76 5.13 5.91
N VAL A 32 -3.04 4.92 6.23
CA VAL A 32 -3.53 3.77 7.01
C VAL A 32 -4.48 2.94 6.14
N ILE A 33 -4.09 1.71 5.83
CA ILE A 33 -4.89 0.74 5.10
C ILE A 33 -5.36 -0.35 6.06
N GLY A 34 -6.66 -0.64 6.06
CA GLY A 34 -7.25 -1.69 6.89
C GLY A 34 -6.83 -3.11 6.50
N ASP A 35 -7.37 -4.08 7.23
CA ASP A 35 -7.17 -5.51 6.95
C ASP A 35 -7.96 -5.94 5.70
N ASN A 36 -7.39 -6.90 4.94
CA ASN A 36 -8.01 -7.52 3.76
C ASN A 36 -8.40 -6.54 2.65
N CYS A 37 -7.65 -5.44 2.49
CA CYS A 37 -7.84 -4.52 1.38
C CYS A 37 -7.12 -5.01 0.12
N TRP A 38 -7.57 -4.51 -1.04
CA TRP A 38 -6.90 -4.69 -2.32
C TRP A 38 -6.54 -3.33 -2.90
N ILE A 39 -5.24 -3.07 -3.06
CA ILE A 39 -4.74 -1.87 -3.74
C ILE A 39 -4.32 -2.26 -5.16
N GLY A 40 -5.08 -1.77 -6.14
CA GLY A 40 -4.85 -2.05 -7.55
C GLY A 40 -3.56 -1.43 -8.10
N PRO A 41 -3.15 -1.81 -9.32
CA PRO A 41 -1.92 -1.32 -9.91
C PRO A 41 -2.02 0.17 -10.21
N ASN A 42 -0.89 0.88 -10.13
CA ASN A 42 -0.77 2.33 -10.40
C ASN A 42 -1.61 3.25 -9.49
N VAL A 43 -2.14 2.75 -8.36
CA VAL A 43 -2.81 3.60 -7.36
C VAL A 43 -1.79 4.47 -6.62
N VAL A 44 -2.14 5.73 -6.36
CA VAL A 44 -1.34 6.62 -5.50
C VAL A 44 -2.18 7.05 -4.30
N LEU A 45 -1.74 6.71 -3.10
CA LEU A 45 -2.31 7.19 -1.84
C LEU A 45 -1.37 8.23 -1.24
N PHE A 46 -1.83 9.48 -1.22
CA PHE A 46 -1.08 10.62 -0.68
C PHE A 46 -1.21 10.74 0.84
N ASP A 47 -0.32 11.54 1.42
CA ASP A 47 -0.38 12.05 2.77
C ASP A 47 -1.62 12.93 2.99
N GLY A 48 -2.27 12.78 4.16
CA GLY A 48 -3.51 13.50 4.52
C GLY A 48 -4.34 12.80 5.58
#